data_AF-A0A7K3LWB2-F1
#
_entry.id   AF-A0A7K3LWB2-F1
#
_cell.length_a   1.000
_cell.length_b   1.000
_cell.length_c   1.000
_cell.angle_alpha   90.00
_cell.angle_beta   90.00
_cell.angle_gamma   90.00
#
_symmetry.space_group_name_H-M   'P 1'
#
loop_
_entity.id
_entity.type
_entity.pdbx_description
1 polymer ?
#
loop_
_entity_poly.entity_id
_entity_poly.type
_entity_poly.pdbx_seq_one_letter_code
_entity_poly.pdbx_strand_id
1 'polypeptide(L)'
;MTAASSSLPRIDYFALGGTIASVRGDVAGAVPTLTAQDIADSVDGLHEVADVRAHQFLLTPSPEITIEDLVRLRDAIAAAVADGAVGAVVTQGTDSIEETSFVLDLLWSGDPPIVFTGAMRNPSLPGSEGSVNLLGAVQVAASAQAVGTGVTVCLGDEIHSARYVHKGHTASPATFVSPGLGPIGWVAEGRPVIALRPATRHHLTLPDDPAVPPVALVRLGLGDDGRQLRALADLGYRGVVIEAFGGGHVPVAALPAIADLVAVMPVVLASRTGAGEVLTATYRFSGSEIELMAMGLVRAGALDGLKSRLLLTLCLAGDLDADAIATTFQSVGSTTGPTRI
;
A
#
# COMPACT_ATOMS: atom_id res chain seq x y z
N MET A 1 10.75 47.21 -3.59
CA MET A 1 10.00 45.95 -3.47
C MET A 1 10.79 44.88 -4.20
N THR A 2 11.56 44.09 -3.47
CA THR A 2 12.33 42.96 -3.99
C THR A 2 11.34 41.89 -4.45
N ALA A 3 11.30 41.61 -5.75
CA ALA A 3 10.62 40.44 -6.27
C ALA A 3 11.28 39.20 -5.66
N ALA A 4 10.55 38.49 -4.79
CA ALA A 4 10.94 37.15 -4.42
C ALA A 4 10.88 36.31 -5.71
N SER A 5 12.05 35.90 -6.21
CA SER A 5 12.14 34.77 -7.12
C SER A 5 11.60 33.58 -6.34
N SER A 6 10.33 33.22 -6.52
CA SER A 6 9.82 31.98 -5.96
C SER A 6 10.36 30.87 -6.83
N SER A 7 11.46 30.25 -6.40
CA SER A 7 11.91 28.98 -6.96
C SER A 7 10.77 27.97 -6.89
N LEU A 8 10.57 27.21 -7.96
CA LEU A 8 9.59 26.12 -7.99
C LEU A 8 9.84 25.16 -6.81
N PRO A 9 8.79 24.51 -6.26
CA PRO A 9 8.95 23.54 -5.19
C PRO A 9 9.84 22.39 -5.65
N ARG A 10 10.81 21.99 -4.82
CA ARG A 10 11.64 20.82 -5.10
C ARG A 10 10.86 19.55 -4.81
N ILE A 11 10.78 18.66 -5.80
CA ILE A 11 10.18 17.32 -5.69
C ILE A 11 11.22 16.28 -6.08
N ASP A 12 11.45 15.30 -5.22
CA ASP A 12 12.35 14.20 -5.53
C ASP A 12 11.54 13.02 -6.09
N TYR A 13 11.89 12.60 -7.30
CA TYR A 13 11.23 11.54 -8.05
C TYR A 13 12.08 10.26 -8.01
N PHE A 14 11.56 9.19 -7.40
CA PHE A 14 12.20 7.89 -7.29
C PHE A 14 11.57 6.88 -8.26
N ALA A 15 12.33 6.39 -9.23
CA ALA A 15 11.88 5.34 -10.13
C ALA A 15 12.31 3.96 -9.62
N LEU A 16 11.35 3.03 -9.49
CA LEU A 16 11.59 1.64 -9.11
C LEU A 16 11.51 0.69 -10.31
N GLY A 17 11.10 1.20 -11.48
CA GLY A 17 10.91 0.44 -12.71
C GLY A 17 9.44 0.35 -13.10
N GLY A 18 9.04 -0.79 -13.69
CA GLY A 18 7.66 -1.05 -14.11
C GLY A 18 7.30 -0.57 -15.51
N THR A 19 6.03 -0.74 -15.88
CA THR A 19 5.50 -0.51 -17.23
C THR A 19 5.78 0.89 -17.78
N ILE A 20 5.80 1.92 -16.92
CA ILE A 20 6.12 3.30 -17.31
C ILE A 20 7.56 3.45 -17.82
N ALA A 21 8.47 2.58 -17.37
CA ALA A 21 9.86 2.51 -17.81
C ALA A 21 10.08 1.51 -18.97
N SER A 22 9.06 0.75 -19.36
CA SER A 22 9.19 -0.37 -20.29
C SER A 22 8.81 0.01 -21.72
N VAL A 23 9.76 -0.07 -22.65
CA VAL A 23 9.48 0.12 -24.09
C VAL A 23 9.52 -1.22 -24.81
N ARG A 24 8.88 -1.31 -25.99
CA ARG A 24 9.05 -2.49 -26.85
C ARG A 24 10.51 -2.55 -27.33
N GLY A 25 11.17 -3.66 -27.06
CA GLY A 25 12.47 -3.99 -27.66
C GLY A 25 12.30 -4.80 -28.95
N ASP A 26 13.44 -5.21 -29.53
CA ASP A 26 13.51 -6.08 -30.72
C ASP A 26 13.03 -7.52 -30.45
N VAL A 27 12.95 -7.93 -29.17
CA VAL A 27 12.44 -9.23 -28.72
C VAL A 27 10.99 -9.06 -28.25
N ALA A 28 10.13 -10.05 -28.53
CA ALA A 28 8.70 -9.97 -28.22
C ALA A 28 8.42 -9.66 -26.72
N GLY A 29 7.89 -8.46 -26.44
CA GLY A 29 7.56 -7.99 -25.10
C GLY A 29 8.01 -6.54 -24.86
N ALA A 30 7.63 -5.95 -23.73
CA ALA A 30 8.15 -4.67 -23.27
C ALA A 30 9.18 -4.91 -22.17
N VAL A 31 10.33 -4.25 -22.24
CA VAL A 31 11.44 -4.39 -21.29
C VAL A 31 11.72 -3.03 -20.66
N PRO A 32 11.91 -2.93 -19.33
CA PRO A 32 12.25 -1.68 -18.67
C PRO A 32 13.64 -1.20 -19.13
N THR A 33 13.68 -0.10 -19.89
CA THR A 33 14.93 0.48 -20.42
C THR A 33 15.04 1.98 -20.18
N LEU A 34 13.96 2.68 -19.86
CA LEU A 34 13.99 4.12 -19.61
C LEU A 34 14.48 4.38 -18.18
N THR A 35 15.38 5.35 -18.03
CA THR A 35 15.81 5.83 -16.73
C THR A 35 14.77 6.78 -16.12
N ALA A 36 14.89 7.05 -14.81
CA ALA A 36 14.09 8.06 -14.13
C ALA A 36 14.17 9.43 -14.84
N GLN A 37 15.38 9.82 -15.29
CA GLN A 37 15.58 11.07 -16.00
C GLN A 37 14.92 11.05 -17.38
N ASP A 38 15.06 9.96 -18.15
CA ASP A 38 14.40 9.84 -19.46
C ASP A 38 12.87 9.96 -19.35
N ILE A 39 12.29 9.35 -18.31
CA ILE A 39 10.85 9.46 -18.05
C ILE A 39 10.49 10.90 -17.70
N ALA A 40 11.23 11.54 -16.79
CA ALA A 40 10.95 12.92 -16.37
C ALA A 40 11.04 13.90 -17.55
N ASP A 41 12.10 13.81 -18.35
CA ASP A 41 12.34 14.66 -19.53
C ASP A 41 11.29 14.46 -20.62
N SER A 42 10.61 13.31 -20.64
CA SER A 42 9.53 13.01 -21.60
C SER A 42 8.18 13.63 -21.23
N VAL A 43 8.03 14.19 -20.03
CA VAL A 43 6.75 14.73 -19.55
C VAL A 43 6.68 16.25 -19.75
N ASP A 44 5.88 16.66 -20.73
CA ASP A 44 5.57 18.07 -20.97
C ASP A 44 4.95 18.73 -19.73
N GLY A 45 5.44 19.93 -19.38
CA GLY A 45 4.93 20.72 -18.26
C GLY A 45 5.45 20.30 -16.88
N LEU A 46 6.24 19.22 -16.75
CA LEU A 46 6.75 18.74 -15.46
C LEU A 46 7.61 19.80 -14.75
N HIS A 47 8.53 20.42 -15.47
CA HIS A 47 9.43 21.47 -14.98
C HIS A 47 8.76 22.84 -14.82
N GLU A 48 7.50 23.00 -15.22
CA GLU A 48 6.71 24.19 -14.93
C GLU A 48 6.03 24.10 -13.56
N VAL A 49 5.82 22.87 -13.07
CA VAL A 49 5.18 22.56 -11.78
C VAL A 49 6.19 22.54 -10.64
N ALA A 50 7.36 21.92 -10.85
CA ALA A 50 8.34 21.66 -9.80
C ALA A 50 9.79 21.60 -10.32
N ASP A 51 10.75 21.87 -9.43
CA ASP A 51 12.15 21.47 -9.60
C ASP A 51 12.26 19.97 -9.30
N VAL A 52 12.09 19.14 -10.33
CA VAL A 52 12.08 17.67 -10.18
C VAL A 52 13.50 17.11 -10.23
N ARG A 53 13.91 16.43 -9.16
CA ARG A 53 15.17 15.67 -9.09
C ARG A 53 14.89 14.20 -9.27
N ALA A 54 15.28 13.64 -10.41
CA ALA A 54 15.04 12.24 -10.73
C ALA A 54 16.14 11.33 -10.17
N HIS A 55 15.72 10.23 -9.52
CA HIS A 55 16.56 9.23 -8.90
C HIS A 55 16.17 7.85 -9.45
N GLN A 56 17.09 7.19 -10.16
CA GLN A 56 16.91 5.79 -10.50
C GLN A 56 17.20 4.95 -9.24
N PHE A 57 16.15 4.59 -8.52
CA PHE A 57 16.28 3.92 -7.23
C PHE A 57 16.38 2.40 -7.39
N LEU A 58 15.49 1.79 -8.18
CA LEU A 58 15.51 0.37 -8.55
C LEU A 58 15.14 0.22 -10.03
N LEU A 59 15.39 -0.95 -10.61
CA LEU A 59 14.90 -1.34 -11.93
C LEU A 59 14.34 -2.76 -11.86
N THR A 60 13.30 -2.92 -11.05
CA THR A 60 12.83 -4.23 -10.59
C THR A 60 11.35 -4.41 -10.95
N PRO A 61 10.92 -5.57 -11.47
CA PRO A 61 9.50 -5.88 -11.62
C PRO A 61 8.79 -5.78 -10.27
N SER A 62 7.58 -5.20 -10.24
CA SER A 62 6.87 -4.93 -8.99
C SER A 62 6.63 -6.15 -8.07
N PRO A 63 6.50 -7.40 -8.56
CA PRO A 63 6.40 -8.59 -7.70
C PRO A 63 7.70 -8.94 -6.94
N GLU A 64 8.84 -8.40 -7.34
CA GLU A 64 10.16 -8.70 -6.76
C GLU A 64 10.61 -7.63 -5.73
N ILE A 65 9.77 -6.62 -5.47
CA ILE A 65 10.07 -5.56 -4.50
C ILE A 65 9.89 -6.10 -3.07
N THR A 66 10.90 -5.86 -2.23
CA THR A 66 10.95 -6.36 -0.85
C THR A 66 10.62 -5.28 0.18
N ILE A 67 10.39 -5.67 1.44
CA ILE A 67 10.19 -4.68 2.54
C ILE A 67 11.50 -3.92 2.79
N GLU A 68 12.65 -4.58 2.64
CA GLU A 68 13.98 -4.02 2.76
C GLU A 68 14.26 -2.96 1.67
N ASP A 69 13.73 -3.13 0.45
CA ASP A 69 13.72 -2.07 -0.57
C ASP A 69 12.92 -0.84 -0.10
N LEU A 70 11.76 -1.05 0.54
CA LEU A 70 10.88 0.03 1.00
C LEU A 70 11.44 0.77 2.22
N VAL A 71 12.15 0.08 3.11
CA VAL A 71 12.93 0.67 4.22
C VAL A 71 14.00 1.61 3.65
N ARG A 72 14.78 1.15 2.65
CA ARG A 72 15.77 2.00 1.97
C ARG A 72 15.12 3.17 1.22
N LEU A 73 13.96 2.96 0.60
CA LEU A 73 13.23 4.02 -0.09
C LEU A 73 12.74 5.10 0.89
N ARG A 74 12.17 4.70 2.03
CA ARG A 74 11.82 5.63 3.12
C ARG A 74 13.02 6.47 3.52
N ASP A 75 14.18 5.87 3.73
CA ASP A 75 15.38 6.58 4.18
C ASP A 75 15.88 7.57 3.13
N ALA A 76 15.85 7.19 1.85
CA ALA A 76 16.19 8.07 0.74
C ALA A 76 15.22 9.26 0.64
N ILE A 77 13.92 9.03 0.80
CA ILE A 77 12.90 10.09 0.82
C ILE A 77 13.09 11.00 2.04
N ALA A 78 13.35 10.44 3.22
CA ALA A 78 13.61 11.20 4.43
C ALA A 78 14.84 12.12 4.28
N ALA A 79 15.91 11.62 3.66
CA ALA A 79 17.11 12.40 3.36
C ALA A 79 16.81 13.53 2.35
N ALA A 80 16.03 13.26 1.30
CA ALA A 80 15.62 14.27 0.34
C ALA A 80 14.78 15.39 0.98
N VAL A 81 13.84 15.01 1.86
CA VAL A 81 13.03 15.96 2.64
C VAL A 81 13.90 16.78 3.58
N ALA A 82 14.86 16.18 4.26
CA ALA A 82 15.82 16.90 5.11
C ALA A 82 16.69 17.89 4.32
N ASP A 83 16.96 17.60 3.04
CA ASP A 83 17.66 18.47 2.10
C ASP A 83 16.72 19.46 1.36
N GLY A 84 15.47 19.58 1.80
CA GLY A 84 14.53 20.61 1.35
C GLY A 84 13.54 20.19 0.27
N ALA A 85 13.41 18.90 -0.06
CA ALA A 85 12.29 18.42 -0.88
C ALA A 85 10.96 18.61 -0.13
N VAL A 86 9.94 19.15 -0.80
CA VAL A 86 8.62 19.41 -0.18
C VAL A 86 7.64 18.25 -0.36
N GLY A 87 8.03 17.22 -1.11
CA GLY A 87 7.28 16.01 -1.39
C GLY A 87 8.12 15.05 -2.23
N ALA A 88 7.64 13.81 -2.35
CA ALA A 88 8.29 12.80 -3.18
C ALA A 88 7.28 12.12 -4.10
N VAL A 89 7.74 11.72 -5.28
CA VAL A 89 6.98 10.91 -6.24
C VAL A 89 7.70 9.59 -6.44
N VAL A 90 6.94 8.49 -6.49
CA VAL A 90 7.48 7.15 -6.70
C VAL A 90 6.79 6.53 -7.91
N THR A 91 7.56 6.09 -8.91
CA THR A 91 7.02 5.29 -10.03
C THR A 91 7.39 3.83 -9.89
N GLN A 92 6.42 2.95 -10.18
CA GLN A 92 6.59 1.51 -10.08
C GLN A 92 5.69 0.76 -11.08
N GLY A 93 5.96 -0.54 -11.25
CA GLY A 93 5.01 -1.49 -11.83
C GLY A 93 3.75 -1.59 -10.99
N THR A 94 2.59 -1.65 -11.65
CA THR A 94 1.29 -1.47 -10.98
C THR A 94 0.86 -2.67 -10.14
N ASP A 95 1.45 -3.85 -10.33
CA ASP A 95 0.95 -5.09 -9.69
C ASP A 95 0.97 -5.04 -8.15
N SER A 96 1.93 -4.33 -7.56
CA SER A 96 2.08 -4.25 -6.10
C SER A 96 2.07 -2.81 -5.56
N ILE A 97 1.56 -1.83 -6.32
CA ILE A 97 1.45 -0.43 -5.82
C ILE A 97 0.58 -0.38 -4.55
N GLU A 98 -0.50 -1.15 -4.48
CA GLU A 98 -1.38 -1.20 -3.29
C GLU A 98 -0.67 -1.72 -2.03
N GLU A 99 0.34 -2.58 -2.20
CA GLU A 99 1.12 -3.17 -1.11
C GLU A 99 2.28 -2.27 -0.70
N THR A 100 3.07 -1.83 -1.69
CA THR A 100 4.27 -1.01 -1.49
C THR A 100 3.93 0.37 -0.93
N SER A 101 2.88 1.02 -1.45
CA SER A 101 2.40 2.30 -0.91
C SER A 101 1.86 2.15 0.52
N PHE A 102 1.18 1.04 0.83
CA PHE A 102 0.66 0.78 2.18
C PHE A 102 1.77 0.55 3.20
N VAL A 103 2.78 -0.26 2.86
CA VAL A 103 3.97 -0.44 3.72
C VAL A 103 4.67 0.89 3.94
N LEU A 104 4.88 1.69 2.88
CA LEU A 104 5.52 2.99 3.05
C LEU A 104 4.67 3.97 3.88
N ASP A 105 3.33 3.92 3.81
CA ASP A 105 2.44 4.74 4.65
C ASP A 105 2.64 4.44 6.14
N LEU A 106 2.82 3.17 6.47
CA LEU A 106 3.11 2.72 7.84
C LEU A 106 4.52 3.09 8.28
N LEU A 107 5.49 3.19 7.37
CA LEU A 107 6.88 3.51 7.71
C LEU A 107 7.20 5.01 7.66
N TRP A 108 6.32 5.82 7.06
CA TRP A 108 6.51 7.25 6.87
C TRP A 108 5.78 8.05 7.96
N SER A 109 6.53 8.67 8.87
CA SER A 109 6.00 9.57 9.89
C SER A 109 6.03 11.05 9.50
N GLY A 110 6.53 11.39 8.31
CA GLY A 110 6.67 12.77 7.84
C GLY A 110 5.36 13.39 7.35
N ASP A 111 5.35 14.73 7.31
CA ASP A 111 4.26 15.54 6.76
C ASP A 111 4.31 15.73 5.23
N PRO A 112 5.49 15.86 4.59
CA PRO A 112 5.56 15.93 3.13
C PRO A 112 4.86 14.73 2.47
N PRO A 113 4.03 14.98 1.44
CA PRO A 113 3.33 13.92 0.74
C PRO A 113 4.30 13.01 -0.02
N ILE A 114 3.97 11.73 -0.06
CA ILE A 114 4.59 10.77 -0.98
C ILE A 114 3.49 10.28 -1.92
N VAL A 115 3.72 10.39 -3.22
CA VAL A 115 2.73 10.03 -4.24
C VAL A 115 3.28 8.92 -5.12
N PHE A 116 2.70 7.73 -4.98
CA PHE A 116 2.96 6.61 -5.89
C PHE A 116 2.16 6.77 -7.17
N THR A 117 2.76 6.37 -8.27
CA THR A 117 2.09 6.31 -9.57
C THR A 117 2.71 5.24 -10.47
N GLY A 118 2.11 5.04 -11.65
CA GLY A 118 2.55 4.06 -12.62
C GLY A 118 1.73 4.15 -13.91
N ALA A 119 1.79 3.10 -14.73
CA ALA A 119 1.02 3.02 -15.97
C ALA A 119 0.53 1.60 -16.22
N MET A 120 -0.71 1.44 -16.70
CA MET A 120 -1.22 0.14 -17.12
C MET A 120 -0.80 -0.22 -18.55
N ARG A 121 -0.48 0.78 -19.37
CA ARG A 121 0.01 0.62 -20.75
C ARG A 121 1.44 1.13 -20.86
N ASN A 122 2.28 0.43 -21.63
CA ASN A 122 3.63 0.87 -21.91
C ASN A 122 3.63 2.11 -22.83
N PRO A 123 4.70 2.94 -22.83
CA PRO A 123 4.76 4.18 -23.60
C PRO A 123 4.63 4.00 -25.13
N SER A 124 4.87 2.79 -25.66
CA SER A 124 4.72 2.52 -27.09
C SER A 124 3.26 2.27 -27.53
N LEU A 125 2.30 2.16 -26.59
CA LEU A 125 0.89 1.90 -26.90
C LEU A 125 0.06 3.20 -26.96
N PRO A 126 -0.89 3.30 -27.91
CA PRO A 126 -1.87 4.38 -27.90
C PRO A 126 -2.64 4.44 -26.58
N GLY A 127 -2.84 5.66 -26.07
CA GLY A 127 -3.49 5.89 -24.78
C GLY A 127 -2.63 5.45 -23.59
N SER A 128 -1.30 5.40 -23.73
CA SER A 128 -0.42 5.26 -22.58
C SER A 128 -0.58 6.45 -21.65
N GLU A 129 -0.69 6.17 -20.37
CA GLU A 129 -1.04 7.15 -19.33
C GLU A 129 0.13 7.47 -18.39
N GLY A 130 1.33 6.95 -18.66
CA GLY A 130 2.49 7.14 -17.79
C GLY A 130 2.90 8.60 -17.59
N SER A 131 2.97 9.38 -18.68
CA SER A 131 3.37 10.79 -18.61
C SER A 131 2.35 11.64 -17.85
N VAL A 132 1.05 11.48 -18.16
CA VAL A 132 -0.02 12.22 -17.47
C VAL A 132 -0.15 11.82 -16.00
N ASN A 133 0.02 10.53 -15.69
CA ASN A 133 0.02 10.05 -14.31
C ASN A 133 1.22 10.60 -13.51
N LEU A 134 2.41 10.66 -14.11
CA LEU A 134 3.59 11.26 -13.48
C LEU A 134 3.40 12.77 -13.25
N LEU A 135 2.89 13.50 -14.24
CA LEU A 135 2.58 14.93 -14.08
C LEU A 135 1.58 15.16 -12.95
N GLY A 136 0.48 14.40 -12.93
CA GLY A 136 -0.52 14.45 -11.86
C GLY A 136 0.08 14.15 -10.49
N ALA A 137 0.95 13.13 -10.39
CA ALA A 137 1.62 12.80 -9.15
C ALA A 137 2.55 13.91 -8.66
N VAL A 138 3.30 14.57 -9.54
CA VAL A 138 4.15 15.73 -9.20
C VAL A 138 3.29 16.92 -8.77
N GLN A 139 2.17 17.20 -9.45
CA GLN A 139 1.23 18.24 -9.04
C GLN A 139 0.69 17.98 -7.63
N VAL A 140 0.30 16.73 -7.32
CA VAL A 140 -0.15 16.34 -5.98
C VAL A 140 0.97 16.51 -4.96
N ALA A 141 2.18 16.02 -5.24
CA ALA A 141 3.32 16.11 -4.33
C ALA A 141 3.76 17.57 -4.06
N ALA A 142 3.59 18.47 -5.05
CA ALA A 142 3.86 19.90 -4.92
C ALA A 142 2.75 20.69 -4.20
N SER A 143 1.59 20.08 -3.95
CA SER A 143 0.44 20.77 -3.39
C SER A 143 0.50 20.85 -1.87
N ALA A 144 0.36 22.05 -1.32
CA ALA A 144 0.18 22.26 0.12
C ALA A 144 -1.05 21.53 0.67
N GLN A 145 -2.07 21.24 -0.16
CA GLN A 145 -3.22 20.45 0.27
C GLN A 145 -2.87 18.98 0.51
N ALA A 146 -1.82 18.45 -0.12
CA ALA A 146 -1.40 17.07 0.09
C ALA A 146 -0.53 16.89 1.35
N VAL A 147 -0.07 17.96 1.98
CA VAL A 147 0.66 17.87 3.25
C VAL A 147 -0.19 17.16 4.31
N GLY A 148 0.42 16.20 4.99
CA GLY A 148 -0.21 15.40 6.04
C GLY A 148 -1.19 14.33 5.54
N THR A 149 -1.37 14.12 4.22
CA THR A 149 -2.19 13.00 3.70
C THR A 149 -1.50 11.65 3.86
N GLY A 150 -0.19 11.63 4.11
CA GLY A 150 0.63 10.42 4.17
C GLY A 150 1.05 9.96 2.78
N VAL A 151 1.02 8.66 2.56
CA VAL A 151 1.30 8.09 1.24
C VAL A 151 -0.01 7.95 0.47
N THR A 152 0.03 8.41 -0.78
CA THR A 152 -1.10 8.38 -1.71
C THR A 152 -0.72 7.70 -3.01
N VAL A 153 -1.73 7.25 -3.75
CA VAL A 153 -1.60 6.70 -5.10
C VAL A 153 -2.39 7.60 -6.05
N CYS A 154 -1.73 8.12 -7.09
CA CYS A 154 -2.34 9.00 -8.08
C CYS A 154 -2.26 8.38 -9.48
N LEU A 155 -3.40 7.94 -10.02
CA LEU A 155 -3.52 7.43 -11.39
C LEU A 155 -4.87 7.83 -11.98
N GLY A 156 -4.91 8.17 -13.26
CA GLY A 156 -6.17 8.50 -13.95
C GLY A 156 -6.90 9.69 -13.32
N ASP A 157 -6.14 10.69 -12.85
CA ASP A 157 -6.61 11.88 -12.13
C ASP A 157 -7.32 11.61 -10.79
N GLU A 158 -7.34 10.37 -10.28
CA GLU A 158 -7.85 10.04 -8.95
C GLU A 158 -6.72 9.93 -7.93
N ILE A 159 -6.94 10.46 -6.72
CA ILE A 159 -5.99 10.42 -5.61
C ILE A 159 -6.55 9.49 -4.54
N HIS A 160 -5.87 8.38 -4.28
CA HIS A 160 -6.28 7.38 -3.29
C HIS A 160 -5.34 7.40 -2.08
N SER A 161 -5.88 7.15 -0.89
CA SER A 161 -5.04 6.84 0.28
C SER A 161 -4.45 5.44 0.13
N ALA A 162 -3.15 5.29 0.39
CA ALA A 162 -2.45 4.00 0.32
C ALA A 162 -3.11 2.91 1.19
N ARG A 163 -3.73 3.30 2.32
CA ARG A 163 -4.47 2.39 3.19
C ARG A 163 -5.63 1.68 2.49
N TYR A 164 -6.32 2.37 1.59
CA TYR A 164 -7.59 1.89 1.03
C TYR A 164 -7.51 1.54 -0.45
N VAL A 165 -6.48 1.98 -1.16
CA VAL A 165 -6.32 1.73 -2.59
C VAL A 165 -6.18 0.23 -2.87
N HIS A 166 -6.81 -0.22 -3.95
CA HIS A 166 -6.80 -1.59 -4.41
C HIS A 166 -6.72 -1.65 -5.94
N LYS A 167 -5.91 -2.55 -6.51
CA LYS A 167 -5.87 -2.83 -7.94
C LYS A 167 -6.97 -3.82 -8.31
N GLY A 168 -8.14 -3.30 -8.68
CA GLY A 168 -9.35 -4.09 -8.94
C GLY A 168 -9.44 -4.74 -10.31
N HIS A 169 -8.52 -4.46 -11.23
CA HIS A 169 -8.56 -4.95 -12.61
C HIS A 169 -7.16 -5.20 -13.20
N THR A 170 -7.04 -6.24 -14.02
CA THR A 170 -5.76 -6.68 -14.60
C THR A 170 -5.22 -5.74 -15.69
N ALA A 171 -6.09 -5.15 -16.52
CA ALA A 171 -5.69 -4.31 -17.67
C ALA A 171 -6.33 -2.90 -17.77
N SER A 172 -7.33 -2.55 -16.95
CA SER A 172 -8.02 -1.26 -17.07
C SER A 172 -7.15 -0.13 -16.51
N PRO A 173 -7.06 1.03 -17.18
CA PRO A 173 -6.49 2.25 -16.60
C PRO A 173 -7.10 2.67 -15.27
N ALA A 174 -8.43 2.55 -15.16
CA ALA A 174 -9.19 2.87 -13.96
C ALA A 174 -9.23 1.68 -13.00
N THR A 175 -8.10 0.99 -12.81
CA THR A 175 -8.01 -0.23 -11.98
C THR A 175 -7.89 0.08 -10.50
N PHE A 176 -7.22 1.18 -10.15
CA PHE A 176 -7.05 1.55 -8.75
C PHE A 176 -8.35 2.14 -8.23
N VAL A 177 -8.91 1.49 -7.22
CA VAL A 177 -10.16 1.87 -6.56
C VAL A 177 -9.95 1.84 -5.05
N SER A 178 -10.80 2.52 -4.29
CA SER A 178 -10.79 2.42 -2.82
C SER A 178 -12.14 1.93 -2.32
N PRO A 179 -12.36 0.60 -2.26
CA PRO A 179 -13.68 0.05 -1.95
C PRO A 179 -14.28 0.60 -0.65
N GLY A 180 -15.53 1.05 -0.71
CA GLY A 180 -16.28 1.59 0.43
C GLY A 180 -16.08 3.09 0.70
N LEU A 181 -14.90 3.65 0.43
CA LEU A 181 -14.59 5.06 0.74
C LEU A 181 -14.42 5.95 -0.50
N GLY A 182 -14.00 5.38 -1.63
CA GLY A 182 -13.64 6.12 -2.83
C GLY A 182 -12.29 6.85 -2.72
N PRO A 183 -11.87 7.55 -3.79
CA PRO A 183 -10.68 8.38 -3.76
C PRO A 183 -10.83 9.52 -2.73
N ILE A 184 -9.71 9.94 -2.15
CA ILE A 184 -9.67 11.06 -1.19
C ILE A 184 -9.64 12.42 -1.89
N GLY A 185 -9.41 12.42 -3.20
CA GLY A 185 -9.24 13.62 -4.00
C GLY A 185 -9.10 13.31 -5.48
N TRP A 186 -8.90 14.35 -6.27
CA TRP A 186 -8.68 14.25 -7.72
C TRP A 186 -7.81 15.40 -8.22
N VAL A 187 -7.28 15.26 -9.43
CA VAL A 187 -6.59 16.34 -10.15
C VAL A 187 -7.58 16.92 -11.18
N ALA A 188 -7.84 18.22 -11.13
CA ALA A 188 -8.69 18.91 -12.08
C ALA A 188 -7.93 20.07 -12.71
N GLU A 189 -7.73 20.05 -14.03
CA GLU A 189 -7.02 21.11 -14.77
C GLU A 189 -5.61 21.37 -14.19
N GLY A 190 -4.89 20.29 -13.84
CA GLY A 190 -3.57 20.36 -13.22
C GLY A 190 -3.56 20.80 -11.75
N ARG A 191 -4.74 20.97 -11.13
CA ARG A 191 -4.89 21.39 -9.74
C ARG A 191 -5.39 20.24 -8.87
N PRO A 192 -4.59 19.77 -7.90
CA PRO A 192 -5.03 18.78 -6.93
C PRO A 192 -6.13 19.33 -6.01
N VAL A 193 -7.12 18.50 -5.74
CA VAL A 193 -8.19 18.74 -4.76
C VAL A 193 -8.17 17.58 -3.77
N ILE A 194 -7.89 17.86 -2.50
CA ILE A 194 -7.98 16.87 -1.41
C ILE A 194 -9.29 17.11 -0.66
N ALA A 195 -10.31 16.31 -0.99
CA ALA A 195 -11.66 16.45 -0.43
C ALA A 195 -11.82 15.72 0.90
N LEU A 196 -11.12 14.60 1.08
CA LEU A 196 -11.17 13.75 2.27
C LEU A 196 -9.76 13.56 2.82
N ARG A 197 -9.66 13.39 4.14
CA ARG A 197 -8.41 13.01 4.81
C ARG A 197 -8.64 11.76 5.65
N PRO A 198 -7.71 10.79 5.63
CA PRO A 198 -7.75 9.70 6.60
C PRO A 198 -7.83 10.27 8.02
N ALA A 199 -8.78 9.78 8.81
CA ALA A 199 -9.03 10.31 10.15
C ALA A 199 -7.81 10.20 11.09
N THR A 200 -6.97 9.19 10.85
CA THR A 200 -5.71 8.96 11.54
C THR A 200 -4.67 8.38 10.61
N ARG A 201 -3.41 8.71 10.84
CA ARG A 201 -2.25 7.98 10.33
C ARG A 201 -1.62 7.19 11.46
N HIS A 202 -1.20 5.98 11.16
CA HIS A 202 -0.51 5.09 12.09
C HIS A 202 0.87 4.83 11.51
N HIS A 203 1.89 4.90 12.35
CA HIS A 203 3.27 4.71 11.92
C HIS A 203 3.93 3.66 12.80
N LEU A 204 4.68 2.77 12.18
CA LEU A 204 5.49 1.75 12.83
C LEU A 204 6.96 2.15 12.73
N THR A 205 7.66 1.99 13.85
CA THR A 205 9.12 2.11 13.89
C THR A 205 9.70 0.71 13.79
N LEU A 206 10.57 0.50 12.82
CA LEU A 206 11.34 -0.73 12.70
C LEU A 206 12.77 -0.49 13.20
N PRO A 207 13.48 -1.55 13.61
CA PRO A 207 14.94 -1.52 13.74
C PRO A 207 15.62 -1.07 12.42
N ASP A 208 16.87 -0.62 12.50
CA ASP A 208 17.63 -0.14 11.33
C ASP A 208 17.85 -1.25 10.28
N ASP A 209 18.00 -2.51 10.73
CA ASP A 209 18.14 -3.70 9.88
C ASP A 209 17.09 -4.75 10.33
N PRO A 210 15.80 -4.55 9.95
CA PRO A 210 14.74 -5.39 10.44
C PRO A 210 14.77 -6.75 9.73
N ALA A 211 14.85 -7.84 10.50
CA ALA A 211 14.52 -9.15 9.96
C ALA A 211 13.04 -9.15 9.55
N VAL A 212 12.72 -9.57 8.32
CA VAL A 212 11.34 -9.62 7.82
C VAL A 212 10.74 -11.01 8.07
N PRO A 213 9.88 -11.19 9.10
CA PRO A 213 9.41 -12.51 9.48
C PRO A 213 8.39 -13.02 8.45
N PRO A 214 8.45 -14.30 8.05
CA PRO A 214 7.51 -14.83 7.08
C PRO A 214 6.10 -14.90 7.70
N VAL A 215 5.14 -14.26 7.03
CA VAL A 215 3.71 -14.32 7.36
C VAL A 215 2.94 -14.96 6.21
N ALA A 216 2.19 -16.02 6.53
CA ALA A 216 1.37 -16.73 5.56
C ALA A 216 0.09 -15.95 5.24
N LEU A 217 -0.39 -16.08 4.00
CA LEU A 217 -1.71 -15.62 3.59
C LEU A 217 -2.49 -16.82 3.03
N VAL A 218 -3.57 -17.21 3.69
CA VAL A 218 -4.40 -18.35 3.30
C VAL A 218 -5.80 -17.88 2.98
N ARG A 219 -6.18 -17.98 1.70
CA ARG A 219 -7.54 -17.72 1.25
C ARG A 219 -8.38 -18.98 1.36
N LEU A 220 -9.45 -18.92 2.14
CA LEU A 220 -10.41 -20.03 2.22
C LEU A 220 -11.38 -19.99 1.04
N GLY A 221 -11.61 -21.17 0.47
CA GLY A 221 -12.47 -21.53 -0.64
C GLY A 221 -13.59 -22.49 -0.21
N LEU A 222 -14.57 -22.67 -1.10
CA LEU A 222 -15.70 -23.56 -0.83
C LEU A 222 -15.21 -24.99 -0.66
N GLY A 223 -15.56 -25.63 0.46
CA GLY A 223 -15.15 -27.00 0.76
C GLY A 223 -13.76 -27.12 1.40
N ASP A 224 -13.14 -26.02 1.82
CA ASP A 224 -11.89 -26.08 2.57
C ASP A 224 -12.02 -26.85 3.88
N ASP A 225 -11.02 -27.69 4.16
CA ASP A 225 -10.96 -28.58 5.32
C ASP A 225 -9.80 -28.23 6.27
N GLY A 226 -9.18 -27.06 6.08
CA GLY A 226 -8.08 -26.54 6.89
C GLY A 226 -6.74 -27.25 6.70
N ARG A 227 -6.56 -28.12 5.68
CA ARG A 227 -5.28 -28.83 5.50
C ARG A 227 -4.09 -27.89 5.24
N GLN A 228 -4.31 -26.78 4.54
CA GLN A 228 -3.26 -25.78 4.31
C GLN A 228 -2.84 -25.14 5.63
N LEU A 229 -3.81 -24.81 6.49
CA LEU A 229 -3.57 -24.22 7.81
C LEU A 229 -2.76 -25.16 8.71
N ARG A 230 -3.11 -26.45 8.76
CA ARG A 230 -2.36 -27.45 9.56
C ARG A 230 -0.88 -27.51 9.17
N ALA A 231 -0.57 -27.39 7.89
CA ALA A 231 0.81 -27.46 7.42
C ALA A 231 1.65 -26.23 7.85
N LEU A 232 1.03 -25.07 8.14
CA LEU A 232 1.78 -23.83 8.38
C LEU A 232 2.66 -23.88 9.63
N ALA A 233 2.24 -24.60 10.67
CA ALA A 233 2.98 -24.69 11.93
C ALA A 233 4.41 -25.24 11.72
N ASP A 234 4.58 -26.14 10.74
CA ASP A 234 5.85 -26.79 10.44
C ASP A 234 6.68 -26.07 9.37
N LEU A 235 6.14 -25.03 8.72
CA LEU A 235 6.78 -24.32 7.61
C LEU A 235 7.60 -23.10 8.03
N GLY A 236 7.71 -22.83 9.33
CA GLY A 236 8.51 -21.73 9.87
C GLY A 236 7.87 -20.34 9.77
N TYR A 237 6.57 -20.26 9.48
CA TYR A 237 5.83 -19.00 9.54
C TYR A 237 5.76 -18.45 10.97
N ARG A 238 5.80 -17.13 11.09
CA ARG A 238 5.74 -16.40 12.37
C ARG A 238 4.38 -15.75 12.64
N GLY A 239 3.48 -15.85 11.67
CA GLY A 239 2.10 -15.42 11.76
C GLY A 239 1.33 -15.85 10.51
N VAL A 240 0.00 -15.74 10.57
CA VAL A 240 -0.87 -16.10 9.46
C VAL A 240 -2.05 -15.15 9.36
N VAL A 241 -2.37 -14.77 8.13
CA VAL A 241 -3.62 -14.10 7.77
C VAL A 241 -4.52 -15.09 7.07
N ILE A 242 -5.75 -15.22 7.56
CA ILE A 242 -6.79 -16.06 6.98
C ILE A 242 -7.80 -15.15 6.29
N GLU A 243 -7.94 -15.25 4.98
CA GLU A 243 -9.06 -14.62 4.27
C GLU A 243 -10.29 -15.54 4.33
N ALA A 244 -11.14 -15.23 5.30
CA ALA A 244 -12.38 -15.92 5.60
C ALA A 244 -13.54 -15.49 4.69
N PHE A 245 -14.67 -16.18 4.81
CA PHE A 245 -15.87 -15.88 4.05
C PHE A 245 -16.64 -14.70 4.63
N GLY A 246 -17.14 -13.81 3.76
CA GLY A 246 -18.15 -12.81 4.10
C GLY A 246 -17.78 -11.98 5.33
N GLY A 247 -18.62 -12.03 6.37
CA GLY A 247 -18.40 -11.28 7.61
C GLY A 247 -17.25 -11.78 8.49
N GLY A 248 -16.52 -12.83 8.10
CA GLY A 248 -15.46 -13.44 8.91
C GLY A 248 -15.79 -14.85 9.38
N HIS A 249 -16.22 -15.72 8.47
CA HIS A 249 -16.61 -17.10 8.80
C HIS A 249 -15.68 -18.13 8.16
N VAL A 250 -15.47 -19.24 8.87
CA VAL A 250 -14.67 -20.38 8.39
C VAL A 250 -15.48 -21.68 8.42
N PRO A 251 -15.15 -22.68 7.59
CA PRO A 251 -15.70 -24.01 7.74
C PRO A 251 -15.33 -24.61 9.11
N VAL A 252 -16.26 -25.32 9.75
CA VAL A 252 -16.04 -26.00 11.04
C VAL A 252 -14.81 -26.93 10.99
N ALA A 253 -14.58 -27.58 9.85
CA ALA A 253 -13.43 -28.46 9.63
C ALA A 253 -12.06 -27.76 9.76
N ALA A 254 -12.02 -26.43 9.59
CA ALA A 254 -10.80 -25.64 9.76
C ALA A 254 -10.52 -25.25 11.22
N LEU A 255 -11.53 -25.29 12.11
CA LEU A 255 -11.40 -24.84 13.50
C LEU A 255 -10.27 -25.51 14.28
N PRO A 256 -10.06 -26.86 14.21
CA PRO A 256 -8.94 -27.48 14.91
C PRO A 256 -7.59 -26.92 14.48
N ALA A 257 -7.40 -26.74 13.16
CA ALA A 257 -6.16 -26.19 12.61
C ALA A 257 -5.93 -24.73 13.06
N ILE A 258 -7.01 -23.94 13.14
CA ILE A 258 -6.94 -22.56 13.61
C ILE A 258 -6.59 -22.53 15.10
N ALA A 259 -7.19 -23.39 15.92
CA ALA A 259 -6.89 -23.48 17.35
C ALA A 259 -5.41 -23.81 17.59
N ASP A 260 -4.87 -24.77 16.84
CA ASP A 260 -3.46 -25.15 16.91
C ASP A 260 -2.53 -23.97 16.54
N LEU A 261 -2.88 -23.19 15.51
CA LEU A 261 -2.10 -22.03 15.07
C LEU A 261 -2.13 -20.88 16.10
N VAL A 262 -3.29 -20.57 16.66
CA VAL A 262 -3.42 -19.49 17.67
C VAL A 262 -2.58 -19.77 18.91
N ALA A 263 -2.38 -21.05 19.26
CA ALA A 263 -1.54 -21.43 20.40
C ALA A 263 -0.05 -21.12 20.20
N VAL A 264 0.42 -20.91 18.96
CA VAL A 264 1.85 -20.78 18.64
C VAL A 264 2.24 -19.51 17.89
N MET A 265 1.28 -18.82 17.26
CA MET A 265 1.55 -17.59 16.50
C MET A 265 0.31 -16.67 16.42
N PRO A 266 0.48 -15.37 16.13
CA PRO A 266 -0.63 -14.49 15.82
C PRO A 266 -1.38 -14.95 14.56
N VAL A 267 -2.71 -15.04 14.69
CA VAL A 267 -3.62 -15.37 13.59
C VAL A 267 -4.55 -14.19 13.36
N VAL A 268 -4.49 -13.61 12.18
CA VAL A 268 -5.35 -12.48 11.77
C VAL A 268 -6.49 -13.00 10.90
N LEU A 269 -7.72 -12.61 11.24
CA LEU A 269 -8.91 -12.88 10.46
C LEU A 269 -9.22 -11.67 9.56
N ALA A 270 -9.06 -11.85 8.25
CA ALA A 270 -9.47 -10.92 7.21
C ALA A 270 -10.64 -11.51 6.41
N SER A 271 -11.32 -10.68 5.62
CA SER A 271 -12.34 -11.17 4.69
C SER A 271 -11.81 -11.23 3.26
N ARG A 272 -12.10 -12.34 2.57
CA ARG A 272 -11.79 -12.48 1.13
C ARG A 272 -12.68 -11.61 0.23
N THR A 273 -13.65 -10.88 0.78
CA THR A 273 -14.50 -9.96 0.01
C THR A 273 -13.71 -8.78 -0.53
N GLY A 274 -12.56 -8.45 0.07
CA GLY A 274 -11.72 -7.30 -0.30
C GLY A 274 -12.37 -5.95 0.01
N ALA A 275 -13.51 -5.93 0.71
CA ALA A 275 -14.25 -4.73 1.07
C ALA A 275 -15.13 -4.97 2.31
N GLY A 276 -15.25 -3.94 3.14
CA GLY A 276 -16.02 -3.96 4.39
C GLY A 276 -15.21 -4.47 5.59
N GLU A 277 -15.80 -4.34 6.78
CA GLU A 277 -15.17 -4.84 8.01
C GLU A 277 -15.52 -6.29 8.31
N VAL A 278 -14.56 -7.02 8.89
CA VAL A 278 -14.84 -8.27 9.60
C VAL A 278 -15.78 -7.96 10.78
N LEU A 279 -16.90 -8.69 10.84
CA LEU A 279 -17.92 -8.55 11.87
C LEU A 279 -17.39 -9.06 13.22
N THR A 280 -18.06 -8.70 14.31
CA THR A 280 -17.63 -9.09 15.67
C THR A 280 -18.73 -9.56 16.60
N ALA A 281 -20.00 -9.36 16.23
CA ALA A 281 -21.11 -9.51 17.17
C ALA A 281 -22.43 -9.96 16.51
N THR A 282 -22.37 -10.54 15.31
CA THR A 282 -23.56 -10.82 14.51
C THR A 282 -24.01 -12.27 14.61
N TYR A 283 -23.12 -13.24 14.45
CA TYR A 283 -23.46 -14.66 14.35
C TYR A 283 -22.88 -15.51 15.47
N ARG A 284 -23.66 -16.51 15.92
CA ARG A 284 -23.29 -17.49 16.96
C ARG A 284 -23.50 -18.90 16.46
N PHE A 285 -22.69 -19.32 15.49
CA PHE A 285 -22.61 -20.70 15.02
C PHE A 285 -21.15 -21.16 14.98
N SER A 286 -20.90 -22.45 14.83
CA SER A 286 -19.52 -22.96 14.80
C SER A 286 -18.80 -22.52 13.53
N GLY A 287 -17.66 -21.84 13.66
CA GLY A 287 -16.94 -21.18 12.58
C GLY A 287 -17.34 -19.72 12.36
N SER A 288 -18.20 -19.16 13.22
CA SER A 288 -18.58 -17.73 13.17
C SER A 288 -17.48 -16.82 13.69
N GLU A 289 -17.57 -15.54 13.33
CA GLU A 289 -16.65 -14.50 13.77
C GLU A 289 -16.61 -14.38 15.29
N ILE A 290 -17.74 -14.55 15.99
CA ILE A 290 -17.78 -14.46 17.46
C ILE A 290 -16.96 -15.58 18.09
N GLU A 291 -17.07 -16.82 17.57
CA GLU A 291 -16.28 -17.95 18.08
C GLU A 291 -14.79 -17.73 17.80
N LEU A 292 -14.44 -17.26 16.60
CA LEU A 292 -13.05 -17.00 16.21
C LEU A 292 -12.42 -15.87 17.04
N MET A 293 -13.15 -14.80 17.36
CA MET A 293 -12.65 -13.78 18.27
C MET A 293 -12.44 -14.35 19.69
N ALA A 294 -13.36 -15.19 20.16
CA ALA A 294 -13.21 -15.86 21.46
C ALA A 294 -12.04 -16.85 21.51
N MET A 295 -11.63 -17.40 20.36
CA MET A 295 -10.42 -18.22 20.23
C MET A 295 -9.12 -17.41 20.31
N GLY A 296 -9.17 -16.08 20.16
CA GLY A 296 -7.99 -15.21 20.23
C GLY A 296 -7.46 -14.73 18.88
N LEU A 297 -8.24 -14.83 17.80
CA LEU A 297 -7.84 -14.28 16.50
C LEU A 297 -7.87 -12.75 16.55
N VAL A 298 -6.89 -12.13 15.88
CA VAL A 298 -6.83 -10.68 15.69
C VAL A 298 -7.72 -10.29 14.52
N ARG A 299 -8.57 -9.27 14.71
CA ARG A 299 -9.46 -8.78 13.65
C ARG A 299 -8.72 -7.85 12.70
N ALA A 300 -8.81 -8.09 11.39
CA ALA A 300 -8.25 -7.19 10.37
C ALA A 300 -8.95 -5.81 10.27
N GLY A 301 -10.17 -5.70 10.81
CA GLY A 301 -11.03 -4.53 10.60
C GLY A 301 -11.43 -4.45 9.13
N ALA A 302 -11.22 -3.28 8.50
CA ALA A 302 -11.50 -3.03 7.10
C ALA A 302 -10.35 -3.41 6.14
N LEU A 303 -9.21 -3.89 6.65
CA LEU A 303 -8.09 -4.29 5.80
C LEU A 303 -8.39 -5.59 5.05
N ASP A 304 -8.01 -5.63 3.78
CA ASP A 304 -7.97 -6.86 2.99
C ASP A 304 -6.84 -7.81 3.46
N GLY A 305 -6.79 -9.02 2.90
CA GLY A 305 -5.77 -10.01 3.27
C GLY A 305 -4.34 -9.60 2.96
N LEU A 306 -4.10 -8.87 1.85
CA LEU A 306 -2.77 -8.46 1.43
C LEU A 306 -2.19 -7.42 2.39
N LYS A 307 -2.96 -6.36 2.68
CA LYS A 307 -2.56 -5.32 3.64
C LYS A 307 -2.49 -5.87 5.06
N SER A 308 -3.39 -6.78 5.45
CA SER A 308 -3.30 -7.44 6.75
C SER A 308 -2.02 -8.25 6.90
N ARG A 309 -1.59 -8.96 5.84
CA ARG A 309 -0.33 -9.73 5.87
C ARG A 309 0.85 -8.79 6.07
N LEU A 310 0.90 -7.69 5.33
CA LEU A 310 1.98 -6.70 5.44
C LEU A 310 2.00 -6.03 6.81
N LEU A 311 0.84 -5.65 7.34
CA LEU A 311 0.76 -5.05 8.67
C LEU A 311 1.27 -6.02 9.75
N LEU A 312 0.87 -7.30 9.70
CA LEU A 312 1.35 -8.30 10.64
C LEU A 312 2.86 -8.52 10.49
N THR A 313 3.38 -8.59 9.27
CA THR A 313 4.83 -8.70 9.00
C THR A 313 5.58 -7.53 9.64
N LEU A 314 5.11 -6.30 9.47
CA LEU A 314 5.76 -5.11 10.04
C LEU A 314 5.65 -5.06 11.57
N CYS A 315 4.53 -5.48 12.15
CA CYS A 315 4.41 -5.57 13.61
C CYS A 315 5.42 -6.59 14.18
N LEU A 316 5.55 -7.76 13.55
CA LEU A 316 6.51 -8.77 13.97
C LEU A 316 7.96 -8.32 13.75
N ALA A 317 8.25 -7.60 12.66
CA ALA A 317 9.57 -7.02 12.39
C ALA A 317 9.94 -5.92 13.40
N GLY A 318 8.94 -5.26 13.98
CA GLY A 318 9.11 -4.29 15.06
C GLY A 318 9.09 -4.90 16.47
N ASP A 319 9.12 -6.23 16.59
CA ASP A 319 9.04 -6.97 17.86
C ASP A 319 7.82 -6.60 18.74
N LEU A 320 6.68 -6.25 18.12
CA LEU A 320 5.44 -6.01 18.84
C LEU A 320 4.91 -7.31 19.48
N ASP A 321 4.48 -7.21 20.73
CA ASP A 321 3.79 -8.30 21.41
C ASP A 321 2.33 -8.46 20.93
N ALA A 322 1.65 -9.49 21.42
CA ALA A 322 0.28 -9.83 20.98
C ALA A 322 -0.73 -8.69 21.21
N ASP A 323 -0.62 -7.98 22.33
CA ASP A 323 -1.54 -6.89 22.69
C ASP A 323 -1.28 -5.64 21.81
N ALA A 324 0.00 -5.34 21.55
CA ALA A 324 0.41 -4.29 20.64
C ALA A 324 -0.01 -4.60 19.19
N ILE A 325 0.11 -5.85 18.73
CA ILE A 325 -0.39 -6.30 17.42
C ILE A 325 -1.90 -6.06 17.34
N ALA A 326 -2.67 -6.53 18.32
CA ALA A 326 -4.13 -6.37 18.32
C ALA A 326 -4.55 -4.89 18.31
N THR A 327 -3.88 -4.06 19.11
CA THR A 327 -4.10 -2.60 19.16
C THR A 327 -3.77 -1.93 17.83
N THR A 328 -2.67 -2.31 17.20
CA THR A 328 -2.27 -1.80 15.90
C THR A 328 -3.29 -2.16 14.82
N PHE A 329 -3.76 -3.41 14.78
CA PHE A 329 -4.81 -3.82 13.86
C PHE A 329 -6.12 -3.08 14.09
N GLN A 330 -6.48 -2.81 15.35
CA GLN A 330 -7.64 -1.97 15.67
C GLN A 330 -7.46 -0.54 15.16
N SER A 331 -6.27 0.05 15.31
CA SER A 331 -5.98 1.41 14.87
C SER A 331 -5.95 1.55 13.35
N VAL A 332 -5.29 0.63 12.64
CA VAL A 332 -5.10 0.72 11.18
C VAL A 332 -6.35 0.23 10.45
N GLY A 333 -6.98 -0.82 10.96
CA GLY A 333 -8.20 -1.40 10.39
C GLY A 333 -9.48 -0.64 10.74
N SER A 334 -9.43 0.36 11.63
CA SER A 334 -10.56 1.25 11.91
C SER A 334 -10.72 2.30 10.82
N THR A 335 -11.96 2.47 10.36
CA THR A 335 -12.37 3.56 9.46
C THR A 335 -12.69 4.86 10.21
N THR A 336 -12.76 4.80 11.54
CA THR A 336 -13.02 5.93 12.43
C THR A 336 -11.75 6.30 13.20
N GLY A 337 -11.54 7.60 13.46
CA GLY A 337 -10.46 8.04 14.36
C GLY A 337 -10.65 7.48 15.78
N PRO A 338 -9.69 7.65 16.71
CA PRO A 338 -9.81 7.13 18.06
C PRO A 338 -11.14 7.58 18.66
N THR A 339 -11.95 6.61 19.08
CA THR A 339 -13.18 6.86 19.81
C THR A 339 -12.81 7.62 21.07
N ARG A 340 -13.09 8.93 21.12
CA ARG A 340 -13.00 9.66 22.39
C ARG A 340 -14.06 9.04 23.31
N ILE A 341 -13.61 8.31 24.32
CA ILE A 341 -14.44 7.86 25.45
C ILE A 341 -14.78 9.09 26.30
#